data_AF-A0A1F6Q5J6-F1
#
_entry.id   AF-A0A1F6Q5J6-F1
#
_cell.length_a   1.000
_cell.length_b   1.000
_cell.length_c   1.000
_cell.angle_alpha   90.00
_cell.angle_beta   90.00
_cell.angle_gamma   90.00
#
_symmetry.space_group_name_H-M   'P 1'
#
loop_
_entity.id
_entity.type
_entity.pdbx_description
1 polymer ?
#
loop_
_entity_poly.entity_id
_entity_poly.type
_entity_poly.pdbx_seq_one_letter_code
_entity_poly.pdbx_strand_id
1 'polypeptide(L)'
;MKQNSSFFLNGVIDFFKSKILRFTSLDSEKTSMHKFSKKKSRTFLTANETLQLNTQSKSTAKEINIEAKSLFKELINKPEELFKYIESHKTLVIRAPHVEKILILIGESEGFILPLSGFRAFFLTIILSLLAPNKLKVGFSTPAMFVMRNKPANVYYLAHQFHHWLSYINDLPGYDEETSINFKYILSSDYNSNNIDMMSIDDILSLKDAIARDLEAIQFVKDISRELIGQKISSNRLKNGESLNI
;
A
#
# COMPACT_ATOMS: atom_id res chain seq x y z
N MET A 1 -27.44 -4.81 -29.63
CA MET A 1 -26.35 -5.81 -29.56
C MET A 1 -25.31 -5.38 -28.53
N LYS A 2 -25.47 -5.76 -27.25
CA LYS A 2 -24.53 -5.46 -26.15
C LYS A 2 -24.55 -6.65 -25.19
N GLN A 3 -23.76 -7.70 -25.45
CA GLN A 3 -23.64 -8.81 -24.47
C GLN A 3 -22.37 -9.69 -24.59
N ASN A 4 -21.31 -9.27 -25.32
CA ASN A 4 -20.15 -10.15 -25.56
C ASN A 4 -18.85 -9.78 -24.83
N SER A 5 -18.73 -8.64 -24.13
CA SER A 5 -17.47 -8.28 -23.46
C SER A 5 -17.28 -8.91 -22.07
N SER A 6 -18.37 -9.18 -21.34
CA SER A 6 -18.31 -9.81 -20.01
C SER A 6 -17.96 -11.30 -20.08
N PHE A 7 -18.38 -12.00 -21.14
CA PHE A 7 -18.12 -13.43 -21.31
C PHE A 7 -16.64 -13.71 -21.62
N PHE A 8 -16.01 -12.86 -22.44
CA PHE A 8 -14.58 -12.95 -22.71
C PHE A 8 -13.74 -12.57 -21.49
N LEU A 9 -14.12 -11.52 -20.74
CA LEU A 9 -13.42 -11.16 -19.50
C LEU A 9 -13.55 -12.26 -18.44
N ASN A 10 -14.74 -12.83 -18.25
CA ASN A 10 -14.94 -13.92 -17.30
C ASN A 10 -14.23 -15.21 -17.75
N GLY A 11 -14.25 -15.54 -19.05
CA GLY A 11 -13.53 -16.69 -19.58
C GLY A 11 -12.00 -16.54 -19.48
N VAL A 12 -11.48 -15.33 -19.67
CA VAL A 12 -10.05 -15.02 -19.45
C VAL A 12 -9.73 -15.09 -17.95
N ILE A 13 -10.56 -14.52 -17.08
CA ILE A 13 -10.40 -14.58 -15.62
C ILE A 13 -10.45 -16.03 -15.13
N ASP A 14 -11.36 -16.87 -15.64
CA ASP A 14 -11.48 -18.28 -15.25
C ASP A 14 -10.36 -19.15 -15.81
N PHE A 15 -9.91 -18.87 -17.05
CA PHE A 15 -8.72 -19.48 -17.63
C PHE A 15 -7.46 -19.16 -16.81
N PHE A 16 -7.28 -17.89 -16.42
CA PHE A 16 -6.17 -17.49 -15.56
C PHE A 16 -6.34 -17.99 -14.13
N LYS A 17 -7.55 -18.05 -13.57
CA LYS A 17 -7.83 -18.62 -12.25
C LYS A 17 -7.43 -20.09 -12.20
N SER A 18 -7.82 -20.89 -13.21
CA SER A 18 -7.43 -22.31 -13.29
C SER A 18 -5.93 -22.52 -13.51
N LYS A 19 -5.25 -21.62 -14.24
CA LYS A 19 -3.80 -21.70 -14.48
C LYS A 19 -3.00 -21.23 -13.27
N ILE A 20 -3.41 -20.12 -12.65
CA ILE A 20 -2.79 -19.55 -11.45
C ILE A 20 -3.03 -20.45 -10.24
N LEU A 21 -4.23 -21.01 -10.02
CA LEU A 21 -4.44 -21.99 -8.94
C LEU A 21 -3.57 -23.25 -9.11
N ARG A 22 -3.31 -23.66 -10.37
CA ARG A 22 -2.37 -24.75 -10.67
C ARG A 22 -0.92 -24.32 -10.45
N PHE A 23 -0.55 -23.08 -10.74
CA PHE A 23 0.79 -22.55 -10.48
C PHE A 23 1.04 -22.28 -8.99
N THR A 24 0.07 -21.76 -8.25
CA THR A 24 0.14 -21.61 -6.79
C THR A 24 0.14 -22.97 -6.12
N SER A 25 -0.54 -23.99 -6.66
CA SER A 25 -0.43 -25.35 -6.13
C SER A 25 0.92 -26.00 -6.48
N LEU A 26 1.49 -25.72 -7.66
CA LEU A 26 2.81 -26.19 -8.06
C LEU A 26 3.97 -25.48 -7.32
N ASP A 27 3.79 -24.21 -6.95
CA ASP A 27 4.70 -23.45 -6.06
C ASP A 27 4.44 -23.77 -4.57
N SER A 28 3.28 -24.34 -4.22
CA SER A 28 2.99 -24.82 -2.85
C SER A 28 3.65 -26.17 -2.54
N GLU A 29 4.01 -26.95 -3.55
CA GLU A 29 4.86 -28.12 -3.38
C GLU A 29 6.34 -27.71 -3.51
N LYS A 30 6.89 -27.19 -2.40
CA LYS A 30 8.28 -26.73 -2.20
C LYS A 30 8.59 -25.30 -2.64
N THR A 31 7.89 -24.32 -2.09
CA THR A 31 8.50 -23.01 -1.81
C THR A 31 9.44 -23.13 -0.62
N SER A 32 10.55 -23.87 -0.81
CA SER A 32 11.77 -23.53 -0.06
C SER A 32 12.09 -22.09 -0.45
N MET A 33 12.18 -21.20 0.54
CA MET A 33 12.47 -19.76 0.36
C MET A 33 13.41 -19.53 -0.83
N HIS A 34 12.99 -18.68 -1.77
CA HIS A 34 13.78 -18.35 -2.96
C HIS A 34 15.22 -18.02 -2.54
N LYS A 35 16.20 -18.66 -3.20
CA LYS A 35 17.62 -18.44 -2.93
C LYS A 35 17.94 -16.95 -2.93
N PHE A 36 18.24 -16.45 -1.73
CA PHE A 36 18.58 -15.06 -1.44
C PHE A 36 19.80 -14.62 -2.24
N SER A 37 19.58 -13.70 -3.18
CA SER A 37 20.66 -13.05 -3.91
C SER A 37 21.12 -11.84 -3.13
N LYS A 38 22.27 -11.96 -2.46
CA LYS A 38 22.96 -10.87 -1.77
C LYS A 38 23.22 -9.71 -2.74
N LYS A 39 22.46 -8.62 -2.63
CA LYS A 39 22.87 -7.31 -3.12
C LYS A 39 22.80 -6.26 -2.01
N LYS A 40 23.98 -6.06 -1.42
CA LYS A 40 24.46 -4.91 -0.63
C LYS A 40 23.45 -4.27 0.35
N SER A 41 23.60 -4.61 1.62
CA SER A 41 23.88 -3.58 2.63
C SER A 41 24.99 -4.08 3.55
N ARG A 42 26.11 -3.37 3.55
CA ARG A 42 27.16 -3.46 4.54
C ARG A 42 26.78 -2.44 5.61
N THR A 43 26.80 -2.81 6.89
CA THR A 43 27.50 -2.15 8.02
C THR A 43 27.04 -2.81 9.31
N PHE A 44 27.96 -3.34 10.11
CA PHE A 44 27.67 -3.84 11.45
C PHE A 44 27.41 -2.64 12.37
N LEU A 45 26.15 -2.32 12.64
CA LEU A 45 25.78 -1.17 13.46
C LEU A 45 26.09 -1.45 14.94
N THR A 46 26.91 -0.60 15.55
CA THR A 46 27.11 -0.61 17.01
C THR A 46 25.97 0.16 17.68
N ALA A 47 25.64 -0.17 18.93
CA ALA A 47 24.47 0.36 19.65
C ALA A 47 24.32 1.90 19.63
N ASN A 48 25.42 2.65 19.55
CA ASN A 48 25.42 4.12 19.45
C ASN A 48 24.98 4.63 18.07
N GLU A 49 25.37 3.97 16.98
CA GLU A 49 24.96 4.34 15.62
C GLU A 49 23.48 3.99 15.38
N THR A 50 23.02 2.85 15.92
CA THR A 50 21.61 2.46 15.92
C THR A 50 20.73 3.47 16.67
N LEU A 51 21.25 4.07 17.75
CA LEU A 51 20.53 5.08 18.54
C LEU A 51 20.34 6.39 17.75
N GLN A 52 21.37 6.86 17.04
CA GLN A 52 21.29 8.08 16.23
C GLN A 52 20.37 7.93 15.01
N LEU A 53 20.45 6.81 14.30
CA LEU A 53 19.55 6.50 13.18
C LEU A 53 18.09 6.43 13.63
N ASN A 54 17.83 5.84 14.79
CA ASN A 54 16.48 5.74 15.36
C ASN A 54 15.94 7.12 15.78
N THR A 55 16.77 8.02 16.29
CA THR A 55 16.35 9.40 16.61
C THR A 55 16.02 10.22 15.36
N GLN A 56 16.81 10.10 14.29
CA GLN A 56 16.59 10.83 13.04
C GLN A 56 15.38 10.29 12.27
N SER A 57 15.23 8.97 12.18
CA SER A 57 14.05 8.34 11.57
C SER A 57 12.76 8.73 12.31
N LYS A 58 12.80 8.82 13.64
CA LYS A 58 11.65 9.28 14.45
C LYS A 58 11.30 10.76 14.26
N SER A 59 12.27 11.66 14.04
CA SER A 59 11.97 13.06 13.76
C SER A 59 11.34 13.20 12.38
N THR A 60 11.90 12.53 11.36
CA THR A 60 11.36 12.53 10.00
C THR A 60 9.95 11.94 9.95
N ALA A 61 9.69 10.82 10.66
CA ALA A 61 8.35 10.25 10.76
C ALA A 61 7.34 11.20 11.43
N LYS A 62 7.76 12.02 12.40
CA LYS A 62 6.90 13.04 13.02
C LYS A 62 6.59 14.19 12.08
N GLU A 63 7.59 14.67 11.35
CA GLU A 63 7.42 15.72 10.34
C GLU A 63 6.46 15.28 9.23
N ILE A 64 6.64 14.06 8.72
CA ILE A 64 5.74 13.44 7.74
C ILE A 64 4.32 13.32 8.30
N ASN A 65 4.15 12.94 9.57
CA ASN A 65 2.82 12.90 10.19
C ASN A 65 2.16 14.29 10.28
N ILE A 66 2.93 15.35 10.54
CA ILE A 66 2.42 16.72 10.58
C ILE A 66 2.04 17.18 9.17
N GLU A 67 2.91 16.94 8.18
CA GLU A 67 2.65 17.25 6.78
C GLU A 67 1.43 16.49 6.26
N ALA A 68 1.37 15.17 6.50
CA ALA A 68 0.23 14.33 6.15
C ALA A 68 -1.06 14.87 6.76
N LYS A 69 -1.03 15.29 8.04
CA LYS A 69 -2.22 15.86 8.70
C LYS A 69 -2.63 17.17 8.04
N SER A 70 -1.69 18.06 7.71
CA SER A 70 -2.00 19.34 7.07
C SER A 70 -2.62 19.13 5.68
N LEU A 71 -1.94 18.36 4.83
CA LEU A 71 -2.38 18.09 3.45
C LEU A 71 -3.70 17.32 3.43
N PHE A 72 -3.80 16.27 4.24
CA PHE A 72 -5.02 15.45 4.24
C PHE A 72 -6.22 16.22 4.80
N LYS A 73 -6.04 17.14 5.75
CA LYS A 73 -7.13 18.01 6.25
C LYS A 73 -7.70 18.91 5.17
N GLU A 74 -6.85 19.53 4.37
CA GLU A 74 -7.28 20.39 3.26
C GLU A 74 -8.01 19.57 2.17
N LEU A 75 -7.57 18.34 1.95
CA LEU A 75 -8.00 17.48 0.85
C LEU A 75 -9.13 16.50 1.26
N ILE A 76 -9.53 16.46 2.53
CA ILE A 76 -10.47 15.46 3.08
C ILE A 76 -11.85 15.50 2.43
N ASN A 77 -12.29 16.70 2.06
CA ASN A 77 -13.59 16.94 1.44
C ASN A 77 -13.53 16.83 -0.09
N LYS A 78 -12.33 16.66 -0.67
CA LYS A 78 -12.08 16.66 -2.11
C LYS A 78 -11.06 15.59 -2.49
N PRO A 79 -11.45 14.30 -2.48
CA PRO A 79 -10.54 13.20 -2.81
C PRO A 79 -9.90 13.37 -4.18
N GLU A 80 -10.55 14.04 -5.15
CA GLU A 80 -9.96 14.32 -6.47
C GLU A 80 -8.73 15.22 -6.43
N GLU A 81 -8.69 16.21 -5.52
CA GLU A 81 -7.51 17.07 -5.36
C GLU A 81 -6.35 16.28 -4.73
N LEU A 82 -6.64 15.30 -3.87
CA LEU A 82 -5.65 14.37 -3.33
C LEU A 82 -4.96 13.57 -4.43
N PHE A 83 -5.71 13.03 -5.38
CA PHE A 83 -5.11 12.28 -6.48
C PHE A 83 -4.32 13.16 -7.44
N LYS A 84 -4.74 14.41 -7.67
CA LYS A 84 -3.94 15.37 -8.43
C LYS A 84 -2.62 15.68 -7.75
N TYR A 85 -2.61 15.78 -6.42
CA TYR A 85 -1.39 15.94 -5.63
C TYR A 85 -0.47 14.71 -5.75
N ILE A 86 -1.03 13.50 -5.72
CA ILE A 86 -0.27 12.26 -5.93
C ILE A 86 0.33 12.22 -7.35
N GLU A 87 -0.46 12.62 -8.37
CA GLU A 87 0.00 12.69 -9.76
C GLU A 87 1.09 13.76 -9.96
N SER A 88 1.05 14.90 -9.25
CA SER A 88 2.08 15.95 -9.37
C SER A 88 3.45 15.49 -8.83
N HIS A 89 3.45 14.57 -7.88
CA HIS A 89 4.64 13.91 -7.34
C HIS A 89 5.09 12.69 -8.16
N LYS A 90 4.72 12.63 -9.45
CA LYS A 90 5.10 11.59 -10.42
C LYS A 90 4.64 10.18 -10.05
N THR A 91 3.68 10.04 -9.14
CA THR A 91 3.08 8.75 -8.81
C THR A 91 1.87 8.52 -9.71
N LEU A 92 1.81 7.35 -10.36
CA LEU A 92 0.75 7.05 -11.31
C LEU A 92 -0.57 6.75 -10.59
N VAL A 93 -1.64 7.48 -10.87
CA VAL A 93 -2.99 7.15 -10.34
C VAL A 93 -3.83 6.47 -11.42
N ILE A 94 -4.37 5.29 -11.10
CA ILE A 94 -5.24 4.51 -11.99
C ILE A 94 -6.57 4.22 -11.29
N ARG A 95 -7.66 4.64 -11.94
CA ARG A 95 -9.02 4.30 -11.53
C ARG A 95 -9.66 3.42 -12.58
N ALA A 96 -9.98 2.18 -12.21
CA ALA A 96 -10.58 1.22 -13.12
C ALA A 96 -11.72 0.44 -12.44
N PRO A 97 -12.80 0.08 -13.15
CA PRO A 97 -13.84 -0.77 -12.59
C PRO A 97 -13.28 -2.18 -12.31
N HIS A 98 -13.71 -2.79 -11.20
CA HIS A 98 -13.34 -4.16 -10.78
C HIS A 98 -11.85 -4.43 -10.56
N VAL A 99 -11.03 -3.39 -10.36
CA VAL A 99 -9.60 -3.56 -10.14
C VAL A 99 -9.28 -4.34 -8.86
N GLU A 100 -10.14 -4.25 -7.84
CA GLU A 100 -10.08 -5.04 -6.60
C GLU A 100 -9.85 -6.55 -6.85
N LYS A 101 -10.55 -7.14 -7.82
CA LYS A 101 -10.46 -8.57 -8.12
C LYS A 101 -9.10 -8.95 -8.67
N ILE A 102 -8.51 -8.07 -9.46
CA ILE A 102 -7.23 -8.28 -10.12
C ILE A 102 -6.10 -8.12 -9.10
N LEU A 103 -6.20 -7.10 -8.24
CA LEU A 103 -5.23 -6.87 -7.18
C LEU A 103 -5.18 -8.06 -6.22
N ILE A 104 -6.33 -8.61 -5.82
CA ILE A 104 -6.39 -9.81 -4.96
C ILE A 104 -5.65 -11.00 -5.59
N LEU A 105 -5.74 -11.19 -6.91
CA LEU A 105 -5.07 -12.30 -7.60
C LEU A 105 -3.53 -12.21 -7.57
N ILE A 106 -2.98 -11.01 -7.45
CA ILE A 106 -1.53 -10.79 -7.33
C ILE A 106 -1.08 -10.62 -5.86
N GLY A 107 -1.99 -10.77 -4.90
CA GLY A 107 -1.71 -10.57 -3.47
C GLY A 107 -1.64 -9.09 -3.06
N GLU A 108 -2.21 -8.19 -3.86
CA GLU A 108 -2.28 -6.76 -3.59
C GLU A 108 -3.68 -6.31 -3.18
N SER A 109 -3.77 -5.16 -2.52
CA SER A 109 -5.05 -4.51 -2.18
C SER A 109 -5.17 -3.17 -2.91
N GLU A 110 -6.37 -2.57 -2.91
CA GLU A 110 -6.56 -1.23 -3.48
C GLU A 110 -5.70 -0.18 -2.75
N GLY A 111 -5.47 0.95 -3.38
CA GLY A 111 -4.70 2.05 -2.79
C GLY A 111 -3.27 2.12 -3.31
N PHE A 112 -2.33 2.36 -2.40
CA PHE A 112 -0.94 2.55 -2.74
C PHE A 112 -0.24 1.21 -2.94
N ILE A 113 0.30 1.01 -4.15
CA ILE A 113 1.04 -0.18 -4.55
C ILE A 113 2.48 0.22 -4.77
N LEU A 114 3.38 -0.47 -4.06
CA LEU A 114 4.81 -0.30 -4.18
C LEU A 114 5.32 -0.73 -5.56
N PRO A 115 6.53 -0.30 -5.97
CA PRO A 115 7.15 -0.83 -7.16
C PRO A 115 7.23 -2.35 -7.09
N LEU A 116 6.72 -3.03 -8.12
CA LEU A 116 6.75 -4.48 -8.23
C LEU A 116 7.71 -4.87 -9.35
N SER A 117 8.28 -6.07 -9.22
CA SER A 117 9.13 -6.68 -10.23
C SER A 117 8.69 -8.12 -10.56
N GLY A 118 9.20 -8.63 -11.68
CA GLY A 118 8.96 -10.00 -12.12
C GLY A 118 7.56 -10.25 -12.71
N PHE A 119 7.06 -11.47 -12.55
CA PHE A 119 5.82 -11.91 -13.20
C PHE A 119 4.58 -11.21 -12.62
N ARG A 120 4.57 -10.87 -11.32
CA ARG A 120 3.48 -10.11 -10.70
C ARG A 120 3.31 -8.75 -11.37
N ALA A 121 4.42 -8.03 -11.58
CA ALA A 121 4.45 -6.78 -12.32
C ALA A 121 3.99 -6.94 -13.79
N PHE A 122 4.41 -8.02 -14.45
CA PHE A 122 3.98 -8.33 -15.81
C PHE A 122 2.46 -8.54 -15.92
N PHE A 123 1.88 -9.35 -15.03
CA PHE A 123 0.43 -9.55 -14.99
C PHE A 123 -0.32 -8.25 -14.69
N LEU A 124 0.16 -7.49 -13.69
CA LEU A 124 -0.42 -6.21 -13.32
C LEU A 124 -0.41 -5.23 -14.51
N THR A 125 0.71 -5.09 -15.21
CA THR A 125 0.83 -4.16 -16.35
C THR A 125 -0.04 -4.57 -17.53
N ILE A 126 -0.16 -5.87 -17.87
CA ILE A 126 -1.05 -6.33 -18.94
C ILE A 126 -2.50 -5.96 -18.63
N ILE A 127 -2.95 -6.31 -17.43
CA ILE A 127 -4.34 -6.12 -17.05
C ILE A 127 -4.67 -4.64 -16.95
N LEU A 128 -3.81 -3.85 -16.31
CA LEU A 128 -3.97 -2.39 -16.23
C LEU A 128 -3.90 -1.74 -17.62
N SER A 129 -3.08 -2.23 -18.55
CA SER A 129 -3.04 -1.72 -19.93
C SER A 129 -4.36 -2.00 -20.68
N LEU A 130 -5.05 -3.10 -20.37
CA LEU A 130 -6.36 -3.44 -20.93
C LEU A 130 -7.48 -2.58 -20.34
N LEU A 131 -7.43 -2.32 -19.02
CA LEU A 131 -8.46 -1.55 -18.30
C LEU A 131 -8.29 -0.03 -18.42
N ALA A 132 -7.05 0.44 -18.50
CA ALA A 132 -6.68 1.84 -18.58
C ALA A 132 -5.66 2.04 -19.73
N PRO A 133 -6.14 2.01 -20.99
CA PRO A 133 -5.26 2.20 -22.14
C PRO A 133 -4.53 3.54 -22.04
N ASN A 134 -3.22 3.53 -22.33
CA ASN A 134 -2.28 4.66 -22.35
C ASN A 134 -1.64 5.11 -21.03
N LYS A 135 -1.88 4.42 -19.91
CA LYS A 135 -1.22 4.77 -18.62
C LYS A 135 0.02 3.94 -18.28
N LEU A 136 0.13 2.72 -18.79
CA LEU A 136 1.24 1.80 -18.49
C LEU A 136 1.78 1.14 -19.75
N LYS A 137 3.09 0.89 -19.76
CA LYS A 137 3.74 0.00 -20.72
C LYS A 137 3.78 -1.40 -20.10
N VAL A 138 3.49 -2.41 -20.90
CA VAL A 138 3.64 -3.81 -20.47
C VAL A 138 5.12 -4.09 -20.18
N GLY A 139 5.41 -4.64 -19.01
CA GLY A 139 6.78 -4.90 -18.58
C GLY A 139 6.87 -5.68 -17.28
N PHE A 140 8.07 -6.17 -16.97
CA PHE A 140 8.39 -6.93 -15.75
C PHE A 140 8.75 -6.05 -14.55
N SER A 141 8.45 -4.75 -14.63
CA SER A 141 8.65 -3.80 -13.54
C SER A 141 7.56 -2.74 -13.61
N THR A 142 7.06 -2.36 -12.45
CA THR A 142 6.12 -1.26 -12.31
C THR A 142 6.67 -0.17 -11.40
N PRO A 143 6.41 1.11 -11.72
CA PRO A 143 6.64 2.18 -10.76
C PRO A 143 5.64 2.10 -9.61
N ALA A 144 5.91 2.85 -8.54
CA ALA A 144 4.94 3.09 -7.49
C ALA A 144 3.67 3.73 -8.07
N MET A 145 2.52 3.23 -7.66
CA MET A 145 1.25 3.65 -8.24
C MET A 145 0.13 3.60 -7.21
N PHE A 146 -0.93 4.37 -7.47
CA PHE A 146 -2.13 4.38 -6.68
C PHE A 146 -3.27 3.81 -7.53
N VAL A 147 -3.75 2.61 -7.18
CA VAL A 147 -4.74 1.87 -7.97
C VAL A 147 -6.02 1.69 -7.17
N MET A 148 -7.14 2.20 -7.70
CA MET A 148 -8.43 2.11 -7.01
C MET A 148 -9.58 1.80 -7.95
N ARG A 149 -10.68 1.27 -7.40
CA ARG A 149 -11.95 1.22 -8.13
C ARG A 149 -12.49 2.60 -8.44
N ASN A 150 -13.28 2.69 -9.51
CA ASN A 150 -14.01 3.90 -9.88
C ASN A 150 -15.28 4.10 -9.00
N LYS A 151 -15.10 4.17 -7.67
CA LYS A 151 -16.14 4.46 -6.68
C LYS A 151 -15.54 5.35 -5.58
N PRO A 152 -16.36 6.14 -4.86
CA PRO A 152 -15.88 6.88 -3.70
C PRO A 152 -15.25 5.91 -2.70
N ALA A 153 -13.99 6.16 -2.37
CA ALA A 153 -13.28 5.38 -1.37
C ALA A 153 -13.60 5.89 0.04
N ASN A 154 -13.53 4.98 1.01
CA ASN A 154 -13.69 5.35 2.42
C ASN A 154 -12.56 6.32 2.80
N VAL A 155 -12.91 7.48 3.39
CA VAL A 155 -11.95 8.53 3.77
C VAL A 155 -10.88 8.00 4.72
N TYR A 156 -11.22 7.11 5.65
CA TYR A 156 -10.25 6.51 6.58
C TYR A 156 -9.29 5.56 5.86
N TYR A 157 -9.79 4.83 4.86
CA TYR A 157 -8.94 3.99 4.03
C TYR A 157 -8.02 4.82 3.14
N LEU A 158 -8.52 5.91 2.57
CA LEU A 158 -7.69 6.87 1.83
C LEU A 158 -6.63 7.50 2.71
N ALA A 159 -6.96 7.87 3.94
CA ALA A 159 -6.00 8.40 4.92
C ALA A 159 -4.87 7.41 5.19
N HIS A 160 -5.22 6.14 5.38
CA HIS A 160 -4.25 5.06 5.56
C HIS A 160 -3.29 4.92 4.37
N GLN A 161 -3.86 4.80 3.17
CA GLN A 161 -3.09 4.60 1.93
C GLN A 161 -2.26 5.84 1.56
N PHE A 162 -2.78 7.04 1.87
CA PHE A 162 -2.06 8.30 1.67
C PHE A 162 -0.87 8.43 2.61
N HIS A 163 -1.01 8.02 3.87
CA HIS A 163 0.11 8.05 4.82
C HIS A 163 1.25 7.13 4.39
N HIS A 164 0.93 5.92 3.91
CA HIS A 164 1.95 5.03 3.34
C HIS A 164 2.63 5.62 2.12
N TRP A 165 1.85 6.20 1.21
CA TRP A 165 2.39 6.86 0.03
C TRP A 165 3.33 8.03 0.40
N LEU A 166 2.91 8.90 1.32
CA LEU A 166 3.72 10.04 1.74
C LEU A 166 5.01 9.57 2.44
N SER A 167 4.91 8.52 3.23
CA SER A 167 6.06 7.90 3.88
C SER A 167 7.05 7.30 2.87
N TYR A 168 6.54 6.69 1.80
CA TYR A 168 7.35 6.13 0.72
C TYR A 168 8.09 7.21 -0.07
N ILE A 169 7.43 8.30 -0.48
CA ILE A 169 8.08 9.36 -1.26
C ILE A 169 9.12 10.15 -0.45
N ASN A 170 9.08 10.06 0.88
CA ASN A 170 10.06 10.63 1.80
C ASN A 170 11.14 9.61 2.22
N ASP A 171 11.27 8.51 1.47
CA ASP A 171 12.33 7.51 1.65
C ASP A 171 12.40 6.88 3.06
N LEU A 172 11.27 6.72 3.73
CA LEU A 172 11.23 5.96 4.99
C LEU A 172 11.52 4.47 4.74
N PRO A 173 12.16 3.76 5.69
CA PRO A 173 12.39 2.33 5.58
C PRO A 173 11.08 1.52 5.73
N GLY A 174 11.09 0.28 5.23
CA GLY A 174 9.96 -0.64 5.30
C GLY A 174 9.07 -0.67 4.04
N TYR A 175 9.51 -0.03 2.95
CA TYR A 175 8.78 0.03 1.67
C TYR A 175 9.50 -0.69 0.51
N ASP A 176 10.47 -1.55 0.80
CA ASP A 176 11.05 -2.42 -0.20
C ASP A 176 10.10 -3.57 -0.57
N GLU A 177 10.20 -4.05 -1.81
CA GLU A 177 9.30 -5.07 -2.37
C GLU A 177 9.31 -6.36 -1.55
N GLU A 178 10.50 -6.82 -1.14
CA GLU A 178 10.68 -8.05 -0.37
C GLU A 178 10.05 -7.94 1.03
N THR A 179 10.31 -6.84 1.74
CA THR A 179 9.68 -6.56 3.03
C THR A 179 8.16 -6.45 2.91
N SER A 180 7.64 -5.83 1.84
CA SER A 180 6.20 -5.76 1.62
C SER A 180 5.58 -7.15 1.44
N ILE A 181 6.24 -8.05 0.71
CA ILE A 181 5.80 -9.43 0.51
C ILE A 181 5.84 -10.18 1.85
N ASN A 182 6.92 -10.06 2.61
CA ASN A 182 7.08 -10.71 3.92
C ASN A 182 6.04 -10.21 4.93
N PHE A 183 5.81 -8.90 4.98
CA PHE A 183 4.78 -8.29 5.84
C PHE A 183 3.39 -8.85 5.52
N LYS A 184 3.00 -8.91 4.23
CA LYS A 184 1.71 -9.48 3.82
C LYS A 184 1.61 -10.97 4.15
N TYR A 185 2.69 -11.73 3.97
CA TYR A 185 2.72 -13.15 4.33
C TYR A 185 2.49 -13.37 5.82
N ILE A 186 3.12 -12.56 6.69
CA ILE A 186 2.96 -12.66 8.14
C ILE A 186 1.56 -12.29 8.61
N LEU A 187 0.90 -11.36 7.90
CA LEU A 187 -0.49 -10.99 8.16
C LEU A 187 -1.51 -11.98 7.58
N SER A 188 -1.07 -12.94 6.76
CA SER A 188 -1.96 -13.92 6.13
C SER A 188 -2.36 -15.03 7.10
N SER A 189 -3.52 -15.65 6.85
CA SER A 189 -4.00 -16.81 7.62
C SER A 189 -3.10 -18.04 7.51
N ASP A 190 -2.23 -18.08 6.50
CA ASP A 190 -1.40 -19.22 6.14
C ASP A 190 -0.01 -19.15 6.81
N TYR A 191 0.17 -18.20 7.71
CA TYR A 191 1.41 -17.98 8.43
C TYR A 191 1.72 -19.12 9.42
N ASN A 192 2.90 -19.71 9.27
CA ASN A 192 3.44 -20.68 10.22
C ASN A 192 4.56 -20.03 11.03
N SER A 193 4.38 -19.93 12.35
CA SER A 193 5.33 -19.28 13.27
C SER A 193 6.72 -19.90 13.24
N ASN A 194 6.86 -21.17 12.83
CA ASN A 194 8.16 -21.85 12.71
C ASN A 194 9.03 -21.31 11.57
N ASN A 195 8.48 -20.45 10.71
CA ASN A 195 9.22 -19.84 9.60
C ASN A 195 10.01 -18.58 10.01
N ILE A 196 9.77 -18.00 11.20
CA ILE A 196 10.54 -16.84 11.70
C ILE A 196 12.00 -17.22 11.94
N ASP A 197 12.24 -18.44 12.43
CA ASP A 197 13.57 -18.93 12.80
C ASP A 197 14.53 -19.01 11.60
N MET A 198 14.01 -18.89 10.37
CA MET A 198 14.80 -18.87 9.13
C MET A 198 15.09 -17.47 8.58
N MET A 199 14.51 -16.41 9.18
CA MET A 199 14.73 -15.03 8.72
C MET A 199 16.10 -14.52 9.14
N SER A 200 16.77 -13.77 8.25
CA SER A 200 17.99 -13.07 8.64
C SER A 200 17.67 -11.89 9.58
N ILE A 201 18.68 -11.42 10.32
CA ILE A 201 18.52 -10.24 11.19
C ILE A 201 18.07 -9.02 10.37
N ASP A 202 18.57 -8.87 9.15
CA ASP A 202 18.21 -7.76 8.26
C ASP A 202 16.73 -7.83 7.84
N ASP A 203 16.21 -9.03 7.58
CA ASP A 203 14.81 -9.23 7.23
C ASP A 203 13.89 -8.92 8.42
N ILE A 204 14.31 -9.31 9.62
CA ILE A 204 13.58 -9.01 10.87
C ILE A 204 13.54 -7.50 11.11
N LEU A 205 14.66 -6.80 10.89
CA LEU A 205 14.73 -5.35 11.04
C LEU A 205 13.86 -4.64 10.01
N SER A 206 13.92 -5.05 8.74
CA SER A 206 13.12 -4.44 7.67
C SER A 206 11.62 -4.67 7.89
N LEU A 207 11.25 -5.89 8.31
CA LEU A 207 9.87 -6.21 8.70
C LEU A 207 9.40 -5.37 9.89
N LYS A 208 10.25 -5.18 10.90
CA LYS A 208 9.94 -4.32 12.04
C LYS A 208 9.68 -2.88 11.59
N ASP A 209 10.46 -2.37 10.65
CA ASP A 209 10.24 -1.04 10.09
C ASP A 209 8.89 -0.96 9.35
N ALA A 210 8.54 -1.96 8.53
CA ALA A 210 7.23 -2.04 7.88
C ALA A 210 6.06 -2.09 8.86
N ILE A 211 6.16 -2.90 9.92
CA ILE A 211 5.17 -2.92 11.01
C ILE A 211 5.05 -1.55 11.68
N ALA A 212 6.17 -0.87 11.94
CA ALA A 212 6.16 0.45 12.52
C ALA A 212 5.47 1.48 11.61
N ARG A 213 5.71 1.42 10.29
CA ARG A 213 5.01 2.28 9.32
C ARG A 213 3.50 2.05 9.32
N ASP A 214 3.05 0.79 9.36
CA ASP A 214 1.63 0.45 9.42
C ASP A 214 0.96 0.94 10.72
N LEU A 215 1.63 0.77 11.86
CA LEU A 215 1.17 1.32 13.14
C LEU A 215 1.06 2.85 13.12
N GLU A 216 2.01 3.53 12.49
CA GLU A 216 1.95 4.99 12.29
C GLU A 216 0.77 5.40 11.40
N ALA A 217 0.53 4.69 10.30
CA ALA A 217 -0.61 4.93 9.42
C ALA A 217 -1.96 4.70 10.14
N ILE A 218 -2.08 3.64 10.94
CA ILE A 218 -3.25 3.38 11.78
C ILE A 218 -3.46 4.50 12.80
N GLN A 219 -2.39 4.95 13.46
CA GLN A 219 -2.45 6.05 14.42
C GLN A 219 -2.86 7.37 13.74
N PHE A 220 -2.36 7.64 12.54
CA PHE A 220 -2.77 8.77 11.72
C PHE A 220 -4.28 8.75 11.42
N VAL A 221 -4.81 7.60 10.98
CA VAL A 221 -6.25 7.42 10.72
C VAL A 221 -7.07 7.65 11.99
N LYS A 222 -6.60 7.14 13.13
CA LYS A 222 -7.27 7.31 14.44
C LYS A 222 -7.35 8.77 14.84
N ASP A 223 -6.28 9.54 14.64
CA ASP A 223 -6.24 10.97 14.96
C ASP A 223 -7.19 11.76 14.04
N ILE A 224 -7.14 11.51 12.74
CA ILE A 224 -8.06 12.13 11.76
C ILE A 224 -9.52 11.80 12.10
N SER A 225 -9.82 10.56 12.48
CA SER A 225 -11.17 10.14 12.88
C SER A 225 -11.69 10.89 14.09
N ARG A 226 -10.88 11.01 15.15
CA ARG A 226 -11.24 11.78 16.36
C ARG A 226 -11.50 13.24 16.04
N GLU A 227 -10.66 13.86 15.22
CA GLU A 227 -10.82 15.25 14.83
C GLU A 227 -12.08 15.46 13.98
N LEU A 228 -12.35 14.60 13.00
CA LEU A 228 -13.56 14.67 12.17
C LEU A 228 -14.84 14.52 13.01
N ILE A 229 -14.84 13.58 13.96
CA ILE A 229 -15.96 13.40 14.90
C ILE A 229 -16.11 14.66 15.76
N GLY A 230 -15.02 15.21 16.29
CA GLY A 230 -15.02 16.45 17.06
C GLY A 230 -15.57 17.64 16.26
N GLN A 231 -15.11 17.83 15.03
CA GLN A 231 -15.61 18.88 14.12
C GLN A 231 -17.10 18.72 13.84
N LYS A 232 -17.58 17.50 13.62
CA LYS A 232 -19.01 17.23 13.40
C LYS A 232 -19.84 17.56 14.62
N ILE A 233 -19.38 17.20 15.81
CA ILE A 233 -20.04 17.53 17.08
C ILE A 233 -20.09 19.06 17.26
N SER A 234 -18.95 19.75 17.12
CA SER A 234 -18.89 21.20 17.26
C SER A 234 -19.76 21.92 16.23
N SER A 235 -19.76 21.48 14.97
CA SER A 235 -20.62 22.05 13.92
C SER A 235 -22.11 21.83 14.22
N ASN A 236 -22.49 20.66 14.73
CA ASN A 236 -23.87 20.39 15.12
C ASN A 236 -24.31 21.25 16.31
N ARG A 237 -23.45 21.45 17.32
CA ARG A 237 -23.72 22.35 18.46
C ARG A 237 -23.92 23.80 17.99
N LEU A 238 -23.04 24.29 17.11
CA LEU A 238 -23.16 25.62 16.52
C LEU A 238 -24.47 25.78 15.72
N LYS A 239 -24.85 24.79 14.91
CA LYS A 239 -26.12 24.80 14.16
C LYS A 239 -27.35 24.79 15.07
N ASN A 240 -27.24 24.19 16.25
CA ASN A 240 -28.30 24.12 17.24
C ASN A 240 -28.29 25.32 18.22
N GLY A 241 -27.38 26.30 18.04
CA GLY A 241 -27.28 27.48 18.90
C GLY A 241 -26.68 27.20 20.28
N GLU A 242 -26.06 26.04 20.49
CA GLU A 242 -25.38 25.68 21.74
C GLU A 242 -23.98 26.31 21.80
N SER A 243 -23.58 26.85 22.96
CA SER A 243 -22.25 27.42 23.15
C SER A 243 -21.16 26.34 23.11
N LEU A 244 -20.05 26.65 22.43
CA LEU A 244 -18.83 25.86 22.52
C LEU A 244 -18.12 26.27 23.82
N ASN A 245 -17.83 25.31 24.70
CA ASN A 245 -16.82 25.55 25.73
C ASN A 245 -15.46 25.63 25.03
N ILE A 246 -14.96 26.86 24.90
CA ILE A 246 -13.61 27.19 24.41
C ILE A 246 -12.61 26.94 25.54
#